data_AF-A0A0E3RZ07-F1
#
_entry.id   AF-A0A0E3RZ07-F1
#
_cell.length_a   1.000
_cell.length_b   1.000
_cell.length_c   1.000
_cell.angle_alpha   90.00
_cell.angle_beta   90.00
_cell.angle_gamma   90.00
#
_symmetry.space_group_name_H-M   'P 1'
#
loop_
_entity.id
_entity.type
_entity.pdbx_description
1 polymer ?
#
loop_
_entity_poly.entity_id
_entity_poly.type
_entity_poly.pdbx_seq_one_letter_code
_entity_poly.pdbx_strand_id
1 'polypeptide(L)'
;MAHYPPYNSKYNPIEHRLFCHITSACKGVVFSSIDVVKRFVDKTHTSKGLKVFSTIKDKVYAKGRKVSEKFKENMKIVFDEFLGKWNYTAIPTKKSEVIY
;
A
#
# COMPACT_ATOMS: atom_id res chain seq x y z
N MET A 1 6.78 4.33 -5.35
CA MET A 1 6.29 3.22 -4.49
C MET A 1 7.26 2.07 -4.71
N ALA A 2 7.95 1.60 -3.66
CA ALA A 2 8.89 0.49 -3.77
C ALA A 2 8.15 -0.83 -3.57
N HIS A 3 8.40 -1.81 -4.43
CA HIS A 3 7.88 -3.16 -4.26
C HIS A 3 8.79 -3.91 -3.28
N TYR A 4 8.26 -4.33 -2.13
CA TYR A 4 9.04 -5.15 -1.21
C TYR A 4 9.10 -6.60 -1.71
N PRO A 5 10.26 -7.26 -1.61
CA PRO A 5 10.31 -8.70 -1.76
C PRO A 5 9.39 -9.36 -0.72
N PRO A 6 8.87 -10.57 -1.01
CA PRO A 6 8.06 -11.33 -0.05
C PRO A 6 8.75 -11.39 1.32
N TYR A 7 7.97 -11.25 2.39
CA TYR A 7 8.43 -11.32 3.79
C TYR A 7 9.32 -10.18 4.30
N ASN A 8 9.59 -9.13 3.49
CA ASN A 8 10.44 -8.01 3.93
C ASN A 8 9.70 -6.81 4.53
N SER A 9 8.36 -6.79 4.50
CA SER A 9 7.53 -5.71 5.10
C SER A 9 7.78 -5.54 6.60
N LYS A 10 8.07 -6.64 7.31
CA LYS A 10 8.40 -6.64 8.75
C LYS A 10 9.57 -5.71 9.11
N TYR A 11 10.53 -5.57 8.21
CA TYR A 11 11.74 -4.77 8.41
C TYR A 11 11.60 -3.34 7.86
N ASN A 12 10.47 -2.99 7.22
CA ASN A 12 10.23 -1.63 6.77
C ASN A 12 10.14 -0.68 7.99
N PRO A 13 11.04 0.31 8.14
CA PRO A 13 11.08 1.18 9.31
C PRO A 13 9.80 2.00 9.53
N ILE A 14 9.04 2.26 8.46
CA ILE A 14 7.76 2.97 8.55
C ILE A 14 6.70 2.04 9.14
N GLU A 15 6.51 0.87 8.56
CA GLU A 15 5.50 -0.12 9.00
C GLU A 15 5.77 -0.61 10.42
N HIS A 16 7.03 -0.88 10.76
CA HIS A 16 7.43 -1.32 12.10
C HIS A 16 7.10 -0.29 13.19
N ARG A 17 7.21 1.01 12.87
CA ARG A 17 6.88 2.12 13.80
C ARG A 17 5.41 2.50 13.79
N LEU A 18 4.62 2.06 12.81
CA LEU A 18 3.21 2.43 12.66
C LEU A 18 2.27 1.37 13.23
N PHE A 19 2.42 0.12 12.82
CA PHE A 19 1.41 -0.92 13.07
C PHE A 19 1.30 -1.38 14.53
N CYS A 20 2.37 -1.24 15.32
CA CYS A 20 2.33 -1.52 16.75
C CYS A 20 1.34 -0.58 17.48
N HIS A 21 1.33 0.70 17.12
CA HIS A 21 0.43 1.69 17.70
C HIS A 21 -1.01 1.51 17.23
N ILE A 22 -1.22 1.18 15.94
CA ILE A 22 -2.56 0.85 15.43
C ILE A 22 -3.13 -0.38 16.17
N THR A 23 -2.33 -1.44 16.32
CA THR A 23 -2.72 -2.64 17.08
C THR A 23 -3.10 -2.29 18.52
N SER A 24 -2.34 -1.41 19.17
CA SER A 24 -2.63 -0.92 20.52
C SER A 24 -3.96 -0.15 20.58
N ALA A 25 -4.23 0.74 19.61
CA ALA A 25 -5.46 1.54 19.56
C ALA A 25 -6.72 0.66 19.35
N CYS A 26 -6.55 -0.49 18.70
CA CYS A 26 -7.61 -1.46 18.44
C CYS A 26 -7.75 -2.55 19.51
N LYS A 27 -6.89 -2.57 20.55
CA LYS A 27 -6.88 -3.64 21.54
C LYS A 27 -8.21 -3.70 22.31
N GLY A 28 -8.83 -4.88 22.33
CA GLY A 28 -10.11 -5.11 23.02
C GLY A 28 -11.34 -4.54 22.30
N VAL A 29 -11.18 -4.05 21.07
CA VAL A 29 -12.30 -3.52 20.26
C VAL A 29 -12.95 -4.64 19.47
N VAL A 30 -14.28 -4.69 19.47
CA VAL A 30 -15.05 -5.52 18.54
C VAL A 30 -15.26 -4.75 17.24
N PHE A 31 -14.75 -5.26 16.14
CA PHE A 31 -14.90 -4.66 14.81
C PHE A 31 -16.26 -5.01 14.20
N SER A 32 -17.30 -4.26 14.57
CA SER A 32 -18.66 -4.46 14.07
C SER A 32 -18.94 -3.83 12.70
N SER A 33 -18.15 -2.83 12.29
CA SER A 33 -18.24 -2.22 10.97
C SER A 33 -16.91 -1.62 10.52
N ILE A 34 -16.81 -1.29 9.22
CA ILE A 34 -15.65 -0.61 8.64
C ILE A 34 -15.46 0.77 9.30
N ASP A 35 -16.55 1.48 9.59
CA ASP A 35 -16.50 2.78 10.27
C ASP A 35 -15.94 2.67 11.69
N VAL A 36 -16.28 1.60 12.41
CA VAL A 36 -15.70 1.32 13.74
C VAL A 36 -14.20 1.11 13.60
N VAL A 37 -13.76 0.28 12.65
CA VAL A 37 -12.33 0.07 12.40
C VAL A 37 -11.64 1.39 12.09
N LYS A 38 -12.16 2.18 11.13
CA LYS A 38 -11.61 3.50 10.76
C LYS A 38 -11.50 4.42 11.97
N ARG A 39 -12.55 4.49 12.80
CA ARG A 39 -12.56 5.32 14.01
C ARG A 39 -11.42 4.98 14.96
N PHE A 40 -11.11 3.70 15.15
CA PHE A 40 -10.03 3.29 16.05
C PHE A 40 -8.64 3.44 15.42
N VAL A 41 -8.52 3.18 14.12
CA VAL A 41 -7.28 3.45 13.38
C VAL A 41 -6.93 4.95 13.44
N ASP A 42 -7.89 5.83 13.18
CA ASP A 42 -7.70 7.29 13.21
C ASP A 42 -7.42 7.85 14.61
N LYS A 43 -7.80 7.12 15.67
CA LYS A 43 -7.47 7.49 17.06
C LYS A 43 -6.00 7.24 17.40
N THR A 44 -5.27 6.53 16.56
CA THR A 44 -3.86 6.19 16.82
C THR A 44 -3.02 7.46 16.84
N HIS A 45 -2.42 7.73 17.99
CA HIS A 45 -1.46 8.81 18.17
C HIS A 45 -0.37 8.42 19.18
N THR A 46 0.76 9.11 19.16
CA THR A 46 1.81 8.98 20.17
C THR A 46 2.17 10.33 20.77
N SER A 47 2.74 10.33 21.98
CA SER A 47 3.25 11.55 22.63
C SER A 47 4.37 12.23 21.84
N LYS A 48 5.08 11.47 20.99
CA LYS A 48 6.14 11.97 20.10
C LYS A 48 5.61 12.53 18.76
N GLY A 49 4.30 12.67 18.61
CA GLY A 49 3.68 13.38 17.49
C GLY A 49 3.24 12.52 16.31
N LEU A 50 3.32 11.18 16.38
CA LEU A 50 2.69 10.33 15.37
C LEU A 50 1.17 10.56 15.42
N LYS A 51 0.54 10.80 14.27
CA LYS A 51 -0.91 10.82 14.07
C LYS A 51 -1.25 10.01 12.83
N VAL A 52 -2.29 9.18 12.93
CA VAL A 52 -2.71 8.31 11.84
C VAL A 52 -4.05 8.79 11.31
N PHE A 53 -4.18 8.79 9.99
CA PHE A 53 -5.44 9.01 9.29
C PHE A 53 -5.61 7.91 8.27
N SER A 54 -6.83 7.44 8.12
CA SER A 54 -7.19 6.39 7.18
C SER A 54 -8.28 6.86 6.22
N THR A 55 -8.33 6.26 5.04
CA THR A 55 -9.39 6.51 4.06
C THR A 55 -9.93 5.16 3.61
N ILE A 56 -11.24 5.03 3.61
CA ILE A 56 -11.91 3.84 3.10
C ILE A 56 -11.87 3.93 1.57
N LYS A 57 -11.33 2.90 0.93
CA LYS A 57 -11.45 2.70 -0.52
C LYS A 57 -12.55 1.69 -0.76
N ASP A 58 -13.68 2.18 -1.25
CA ASP A 58 -14.87 1.41 -1.63
C ASP A 58 -14.79 0.80 -3.04
N LYS A 59 -13.63 0.95 -3.71
CA LYS A 59 -13.39 0.40 -5.03
C LYS A 59 -13.41 -1.13 -5.01
N VAL A 60 -14.23 -1.71 -5.89
CA VAL A 60 -14.22 -3.16 -6.15
C VAL A 60 -12.99 -3.51 -7.02
N TYR A 61 -12.10 -4.35 -6.47
CA TYR A 61 -10.95 -4.89 -7.19
C TYR A 61 -11.27 -6.29 -7.70
N ALA A 62 -11.54 -6.42 -8.99
CA ALA A 62 -11.79 -7.73 -9.60
C ALA A 62 -10.54 -8.62 -9.50
N LYS A 63 -10.72 -9.85 -9.01
CA LYS A 63 -9.67 -10.87 -8.95
C LYS A 63 -9.37 -11.42 -10.34
N GLY A 64 -8.13 -11.90 -10.53
CA GLY A 64 -7.77 -12.66 -11.73
C GLY A 64 -7.81 -11.87 -13.04
N ARG A 65 -7.65 -10.54 -13.00
CA ARG A 65 -7.57 -9.71 -14.22
C ARG A 65 -6.40 -10.18 -15.09
N LYS A 66 -6.72 -10.79 -16.23
CA LYS A 66 -5.73 -11.08 -17.26
C LYS A 66 -5.30 -9.75 -17.87
N VAL A 67 -4.01 -9.48 -17.76
CA VAL A 67 -3.39 -8.35 -18.45
C VAL A 67 -3.41 -8.63 -19.96
N SER A 68 -3.65 -7.61 -20.78
CA SER A 68 -3.61 -7.77 -22.24
C SER A 68 -2.20 -8.15 -22.70
N GLU A 69 -2.07 -9.00 -23.72
CA GLU A 69 -0.76 -9.36 -24.29
C GLU A 69 0.02 -8.13 -24.76
N LYS A 70 -0.65 -7.17 -25.42
CA LYS A 70 -0.07 -5.87 -25.79
C LYS A 70 0.54 -5.11 -24.62
N PHE A 71 -0.05 -5.21 -23.43
CA PHE A 71 0.51 -4.58 -22.24
C PHE A 71 1.76 -5.31 -21.79
N LYS A 72 1.79 -6.65 -21.80
CA LYS A 72 3.01 -7.41 -21.42
C LYS A 72 4.18 -7.09 -22.34
N GLU A 73 3.93 -6.98 -23.64
CA GLU A 73 4.94 -6.66 -24.66
C GLU A 73 5.49 -5.23 -24.49
N ASN A 74 4.63 -4.27 -24.11
CA ASN A 74 4.98 -2.84 -24.04
C ASN A 74 5.20 -2.33 -22.61
N MET A 75 5.23 -3.22 -21.62
CA MET A 75 5.36 -2.84 -20.22
C MET A 75 6.77 -2.28 -19.97
N LYS A 76 6.85 -0.99 -19.66
CA LYS A 76 8.12 -0.30 -19.35
C LYS A 76 8.59 -0.58 -17.92
N ILE A 77 8.92 -1.84 -17.64
CA ILE A 77 9.59 -2.23 -16.40
C ILE A 77 11.08 -2.44 -16.69
N VAL A 78 11.93 -1.72 -15.95
CA VAL A 78 13.37 -1.89 -15.95
C VAL A 78 13.74 -2.71 -14.71
N PHE A 79 14.31 -3.89 -14.93
CA PHE A 79 14.79 -4.74 -13.85
C PHE A 79 16.19 -4.30 -13.42
N ASP A 80 16.47 -4.43 -12.13
CA ASP A 80 17.80 -4.15 -11.56
C ASP A 80 18.86 -5.14 -12.10
N GLU A 81 20.09 -4.67 -12.32
CA GLU A 81 21.18 -5.49 -12.89
C GLU A 81 21.62 -6.62 -11.97
N PHE A 82 21.58 -6.41 -10.65
CA PHE A 82 22.07 -7.37 -9.66
C PHE A 82 20.92 -8.19 -9.03
N LEU A 83 19.79 -7.55 -8.75
CA LEU A 83 18.63 -8.14 -8.07
C LEU A 83 17.35 -8.02 -8.90
N GLY A 84 17.41 -8.17 -10.23
CA GLY A 84 16.27 -8.02 -11.13
C GLY A 84 15.05 -8.90 -10.83
N LYS A 85 15.22 -10.02 -10.12
CA LYS A 85 14.09 -10.84 -9.63
C LYS A 85 13.23 -10.12 -8.57
N TRP A 86 13.84 -9.21 -7.82
CA TRP A 86 13.25 -8.57 -6.64
C TRP A 86 13.03 -7.08 -6.82
N ASN A 87 13.92 -6.43 -7.57
CA ASN A 87 13.98 -4.99 -7.74
C ASN A 87 13.70 -4.63 -9.19
N TYR A 88 12.71 -3.77 -9.37
CA TYR A 88 12.32 -3.26 -10.67
C TYR A 88 11.75 -1.85 -10.56
N THR A 89 11.91 -1.08 -11.63
CA THR A 89 11.34 0.26 -11.76
C THR A 89 10.32 0.26 -12.88
N ALA A 90 9.06 0.55 -12.54
CA ALA A 90 8.03 0.80 -13.53
C ALA A 90 8.13 2.26 -14.01
N ILE A 91 8.55 2.47 -15.25
CA ILE A 91 8.70 3.80 -15.83
C ILE A 91 7.30 4.33 -16.21
N PRO A 92 6.86 5.46 -15.63
CA PRO A 92 5.58 6.04 -15.99
C PRO A 92 5.60 6.50 -17.45
N THR A 93 4.53 6.22 -18.17
CA THR A 93 4.28 6.88 -19.45
C THR A 93 3.64 8.23 -19.18
N LYS A 94 4.07 9.29 -19.87
CA LYS A 94 3.42 10.61 -19.78
C LYS A 94 1.93 10.42 -20.02
N LYS A 95 1.08 10.92 -19.13
CA LYS A 95 -0.35 11.02 -19.39
C LYS A 95 -0.55 11.96 -20.58
N SER A 96 -1.35 11.56 -21.55
CA SER A 96 -2.03 12.51 -22.42
C SER A 96 -2.96 13.36 -21.54
N GLU A 97 -2.92 14.69 -21.70
CA GLU A 97 -3.83 15.61 -21.01
C GLU A 97 -5.27 15.15 -21.19
N VAL A 98 -5.94 14.86 -20.06
CA VAL A 98 -7.39 14.76 -20.05
C VAL A 98 -7.86 16.20 -19.86
N ILE A 99 -8.20 16.83 -20.98
CA ILE A 99 -8.87 18.13 -21.02
C ILE A 99 -10.26 17.93 -20.40
N TYR A 100 -10.57 18.69 -19.35
CA TYR A 100 -11.93 18.79 -18.80
C TYR A 100 -12.72 19.85 -19.58
#